data_AF-A0A0R1UTS3-F1
#
_entry.id   AF-A0A0R1UTS3-F1
#
_cell.length_a   1.000
_cell.length_b   1.000
_cell.length_c   1.000
_cell.angle_alpha   90.00
_cell.angle_beta   90.00
_cell.angle_gamma   90.00
#
_symmetry.space_group_name_H-M   'P 1'
#
loop_
_entity.id
_entity.type
_entity.pdbx_description
1 polymer ?
#
loop_
_entity_poly.entity_id
_entity_poly.type
_entity_poly.pdbx_seq_one_letter_code
_entity_poly.pdbx_strand_id
1 'polypeptide(L)'
;MKRPAFTLVELLIVLGMVALMILLSGPQVRRMQMNLNEQVFWHRFRQQYLVGLQTARRGDGPTVIVYLPSKHQMYFQHFKAAPDARISVPKSLQVRNDRQVTIQNHTAYTAPQTWQLVNNDEDYQYAITFQMGGGEYHLRREKKPRFYSGRTNCRLNDYELSGVEPGNVLGWCPLSENTP
;
A
#
# COMPACT_ATOMS: atom_id res chain seq x y z
N MET A 1 -19.45 32.48 -53.52
CA MET A 1 -19.59 31.00 -53.44
C MET A 1 -19.98 30.62 -52.01
N LYS A 2 -21.21 30.13 -51.78
CA LYS A 2 -21.67 29.68 -50.44
C LYS A 2 -21.36 28.18 -50.34
N ARG A 3 -20.46 27.79 -49.44
CA ARG A 3 -20.18 26.37 -49.16
C ARG A 3 -21.39 25.78 -48.44
N PRO A 4 -21.88 24.58 -48.80
CA PRO A 4 -22.96 23.95 -48.06
C PRO A 4 -22.50 23.74 -46.61
N ALA A 5 -23.30 24.21 -45.66
CA ALA A 5 -23.10 23.89 -44.25
C ALA A 5 -23.37 22.39 -44.05
N PHE A 6 -22.63 21.78 -43.12
CA PHE A 6 -22.76 20.36 -42.74
C PHE A 6 -24.23 19.97 -42.59
N THR A 7 -24.61 18.83 -43.17
CA THR A 7 -25.98 18.33 -43.04
C THR A 7 -26.24 17.85 -41.61
N LEU A 8 -27.49 17.95 -41.15
CA LEU A 8 -27.87 17.55 -39.78
C LEU A 8 -27.50 16.10 -39.45
N VAL A 9 -27.61 15.21 -40.46
CA VAL A 9 -27.23 13.80 -40.34
C VAL A 9 -25.72 13.65 -40.10
N GLU A 10 -24.91 14.43 -40.80
CA GLU A 10 -23.46 14.42 -40.64
C GLU A 10 -23.03 14.90 -39.25
N LEU A 11 -23.73 15.92 -38.71
CA LEU A 11 -23.52 16.38 -37.34
C LEU A 11 -23.86 15.29 -36.30
N LEU A 12 -24.95 14.54 -36.50
CA LEU A 12 -25.32 13.43 -35.61
C LEU A 12 -24.30 12.29 -35.63
N ILE A 13 -23.78 11.96 -36.81
CA ILE A 13 -22.75 10.92 -36.95
C ILE A 13 -21.48 11.34 -36.21
N VAL A 14 -21.02 12.58 -36.41
CA VAL A 14 -19.83 13.10 -35.71
C VAL A 14 -20.04 13.11 -34.20
N LEU A 15 -21.20 13.58 -33.73
CA LEU A 15 -21.52 13.59 -32.30
C LEU A 15 -21.53 12.17 -31.71
N GLY A 16 -22.08 11.20 -32.44
CA GLY A 16 -22.06 9.79 -32.05
C GLY A 16 -20.64 9.24 -31.94
N MET A 17 -19.76 9.56 -32.89
CA MET A 17 -18.35 9.15 -32.83
C MET A 17 -17.63 9.76 -31.63
N VAL A 18 -17.83 11.06 -31.35
CA VAL A 18 -17.23 11.73 -30.20
C VAL A 18 -17.74 11.15 -28.88
N ALA A 19 -19.04 10.90 -28.77
CA ALA A 19 -19.63 10.29 -27.58
C ALA A 19 -19.05 8.89 -27.32
N LEU A 20 -18.91 8.07 -28.37
CA LEU A 20 -18.30 6.74 -28.27
C LEU A 20 -16.83 6.82 -27.82
N MET A 21 -16.05 7.75 -28.37
CA MET A 21 -14.66 7.98 -27.97
C MET A 21 -14.55 8.36 -26.49
N ILE A 22 -15.42 9.24 -25.99
CA ILE A 22 -15.43 9.63 -24.57
C ILE A 22 -15.76 8.44 -23.67
N LEU A 23 -16.74 7.62 -24.06
CA LEU A 23 -17.19 6.45 -23.30
C LEU A 23 -16.07 5.41 -23.14
N LEU A 24 -15.30 5.17 -24.20
CA LEU A 24 -14.15 4.26 -24.18
C LEU A 24 -12.96 4.82 -23.39
N SER A 25 -12.81 6.15 -23.31
CA SER A 25 -11.69 6.80 -22.62
C SER A 25 -11.84 6.84 -21.10
N GLY A 26 -13.07 6.89 -20.59
CA GLY A 26 -13.36 7.04 -19.16
C GLY A 26 -12.66 6.03 -18.24
N PRO A 27 -12.70 4.70 -18.52
CA PRO A 27 -12.03 3.69 -17.70
C PRO A 27 -10.51 3.86 -17.62
N GLN A 28 -9.88 4.28 -18.73
CA GLN A 28 -8.43 4.49 -18.77
C GLN A 28 -8.02 5.69 -17.92
N VAL A 29 -8.76 6.80 -18.01
CA VAL A 29 -8.53 8.00 -17.21
C VAL A 29 -8.66 7.70 -15.71
N ARG A 30 -9.65 6.88 -15.31
CA ARG A 30 -9.81 6.47 -13.90
C ARG A 30 -8.59 5.70 -13.38
N ARG A 31 -8.07 4.73 -14.16
CA ARG A 31 -6.86 3.97 -13.79
C ARG A 31 -5.63 4.88 -13.66
N MET A 32 -5.47 5.81 -14.60
CA MET A 32 -4.38 6.78 -14.54
C MET A 32 -4.46 7.64 -13.28
N GLN A 33 -5.66 8.13 -12.92
CA GLN A 33 -5.87 8.92 -11.72
C GLN A 33 -5.56 8.12 -10.44
N MET A 34 -5.93 6.84 -10.38
CA MET A 34 -5.61 5.96 -9.25
C MET A 34 -4.09 5.82 -9.07
N ASN A 35 -3.37 5.55 -10.16
CA ASN A 35 -1.92 5.43 -10.15
C ASN A 35 -1.21 6.73 -9.71
N LEU A 36 -1.72 7.89 -10.14
CA LEU A 36 -1.19 9.18 -9.73
C LEU A 36 -1.43 9.44 -8.24
N ASN A 37 -2.63 9.15 -7.75
CA ASN A 37 -2.96 9.31 -6.33
C ASN A 37 -2.07 8.41 -5.45
N GLU A 38 -1.79 7.18 -5.88
CA GLU A 38 -0.85 6.28 -5.19
C GLU A 38 0.57 6.82 -5.19
N GLN A 39 1.09 7.32 -6.32
CA GLN A 39 2.42 7.92 -6.37
C GLN A 39 2.55 9.14 -5.45
N VAL A 40 1.55 10.01 -5.44
CA VAL A 40 1.50 11.18 -4.55
C VAL A 40 1.46 10.74 -3.09
N PHE A 41 0.67 9.71 -2.77
CA PHE A 41 0.63 9.14 -1.43
C PHE A 41 2.00 8.63 -0.98
N TRP A 42 2.68 7.82 -1.80
CA TRP A 42 4.00 7.29 -1.47
C TRP A 42 5.07 8.38 -1.33
N HIS A 43 4.98 9.42 -2.16
CA HIS A 43 5.85 10.58 -2.06
C HIS A 43 5.67 11.31 -0.73
N ARG A 44 4.41 11.60 -0.35
CA ARG A 44 4.09 12.25 0.92
C ARG A 44 4.47 11.39 2.12
N PHE A 45 4.22 10.09 2.05
CA PHE A 45 4.62 9.14 3.09
C PHE A 45 6.13 9.20 3.32
N ARG A 46 6.92 9.12 2.24
CA ARG A 46 8.39 9.21 2.30
C ARG A 46 8.84 10.52 2.94
N GLN A 47 8.24 11.64 2.55
CA GLN A 47 8.58 12.95 3.10
C GLN A 47 8.33 13.00 4.61
N GLN A 48 7.15 12.61 5.07
CA GLN A 48 6.82 12.64 6.51
C GLN A 48 7.64 11.64 7.32
N TYR A 49 7.94 10.48 6.74
CA TYR A 49 8.84 9.51 7.36
C TYR A 49 10.25 10.07 7.55
N LEU A 50 10.81 10.75 6.54
CA LEU A 50 12.12 11.40 6.64
C LEU A 50 12.13 12.52 7.68
N VAL A 51 11.06 13.31 7.77
CA VAL A 51 10.89 14.33 8.83
C VAL A 51 10.90 13.67 10.21
N GLY A 52 10.16 12.58 10.38
CA GLY A 52 10.14 11.81 11.64
C GLY A 52 11.52 11.24 11.99
N LEU A 53 12.25 10.74 11.00
CA LEU A 53 13.60 10.22 11.17
C LEU A 53 14.58 11.32 11.61
N GLN A 54 14.55 12.48 10.95
CA GLN A 54 15.40 13.63 11.30
C GLN A 54 15.05 14.19 12.68
N THR A 55 13.77 14.21 13.04
CA THR A 55 13.26 14.60 14.37
C THR A 55 13.84 13.69 15.45
N ALA A 56 13.73 12.38 15.25
CA ALA A 56 14.28 11.39 16.16
C ALA A 56 15.82 11.50 16.29
N ARG A 57 16.55 11.68 15.18
CA ARG A 57 18.02 11.83 15.19
C ARG A 57 18.48 13.10 15.90
N ARG A 58 17.72 14.20 15.81
CA ARG A 58 18.01 15.45 16.52
C ARG A 58 17.77 15.38 18.03
N GLY A 59 17.06 14.34 18.50
CA GLY A 59 16.69 14.24 19.90
C GLY A 59 15.37 14.94 20.25
N ASP A 60 14.64 15.43 19.24
CA ASP A 60 13.39 16.20 19.40
C ASP A 60 12.19 15.31 19.80
N GLY A 61 12.43 14.02 20.03
CA GLY A 61 11.45 13.05 20.52
C GLY A 61 11.09 11.97 19.51
N PRO A 62 10.35 10.93 19.95
CA PRO A 62 9.92 9.86 19.07
C PRO A 62 8.89 10.35 18.05
N THR A 63 8.80 9.66 16.91
CA THR A 63 7.70 9.83 15.95
C THR A 63 6.86 8.55 15.92
N VAL A 64 5.55 8.71 16.05
CA VAL A 64 4.60 7.59 16.05
C VAL A 64 3.78 7.64 14.76
N ILE A 65 3.69 6.51 14.08
CA ILE A 65 2.95 6.34 12.83
C ILE A 65 1.81 5.36 13.08
N VAL A 66 0.58 5.81 12.86
CA VAL A 66 -0.65 5.03 13.08
C VAL A 66 -1.56 5.16 11.88
N TYR A 67 -2.16 4.04 11.46
CA TYR A 67 -3.25 4.07 10.51
C TYR A 67 -4.59 4.16 11.25
N LEU A 68 -5.47 5.07 10.81
CA LEU A 68 -6.83 5.21 11.32
C LEU A 68 -7.83 4.69 10.28
N PRO A 69 -8.37 3.45 10.46
CA PRO A 69 -9.31 2.86 9.52
C PRO A 69 -10.57 3.70 9.32
N SER A 70 -11.07 4.35 10.37
CA SER A 70 -12.31 5.15 10.34
C SER A 70 -12.24 6.36 9.41
N LYS A 71 -11.03 6.94 9.23
CA LYS A 71 -10.81 8.11 8.38
C LYS A 71 -10.04 7.79 7.11
N HIS A 72 -9.61 6.53 6.94
CA HIS A 72 -8.75 6.09 5.84
C HIS A 72 -7.48 6.95 5.71
N GLN A 73 -6.83 7.23 6.85
CA GLN A 73 -5.72 8.17 6.97
C GLN A 73 -4.57 7.58 7.77
N MET A 74 -3.34 7.87 7.38
CA MET A 74 -2.15 7.67 8.19
C MET A 74 -1.83 8.95 8.96
N TYR A 75 -1.55 8.79 10.24
CA TYR A 75 -1.17 9.86 11.16
C TYR A 75 0.29 9.72 11.54
N PHE A 76 1.01 10.84 11.43
CA PHE A 76 2.38 11.00 11.89
C PHE A 76 2.35 11.96 13.06
N GLN A 77 2.51 11.42 14.26
CA GLN A 77 2.59 12.20 15.48
C GLN A 77 4.05 12.49 15.79
N HIS A 78 4.42 13.76 15.77
CA HIS A 78 5.79 14.20 16.07
C HIS A 78 5.80 14.85 17.45
N PHE A 79 6.68 14.43 18.34
CA PHE A 79 6.60 14.86 19.74
C PHE A 79 6.88 16.36 19.94
N LYS A 80 7.94 16.93 19.34
CA LYS A 80 8.29 18.37 19.50
C LYS A 80 8.71 19.11 18.22
N ALA A 81 9.17 18.42 17.17
CA ALA A 81 9.81 19.11 16.04
C ALA A 81 8.89 19.59 14.92
N ALA A 82 7.74 18.94 14.72
CA ALA A 82 6.89 19.20 13.56
C ALA A 82 5.41 19.12 13.94
N PRO A 83 4.53 19.87 13.26
CA PRO A 83 3.10 19.68 13.42
C PRO A 83 2.73 18.27 12.95
N ASP A 84 1.81 17.64 13.67
CA ASP A 84 1.31 16.32 13.30
C ASP A 84 0.80 16.31 11.85
N ALA A 85 1.27 15.35 11.08
CA ALA A 85 0.92 15.23 9.67
C ALA A 85 -0.15 14.16 9.45
N ARG A 86 -1.08 14.47 8.56
CA ARG A 86 -2.16 13.55 8.13
C ARG A 86 -2.02 13.30 6.65
N ILE A 87 -1.96 12.04 6.26
CA ILE A 87 -1.91 11.62 4.86
C ILE A 87 -3.10 10.72 4.58
N SER A 88 -3.95 11.12 3.63
CA SER A 88 -5.06 10.27 3.17
C SER A 88 -4.52 9.07 2.40
N VAL A 89 -4.94 7.88 2.78
CA VAL A 89 -4.64 6.65 2.04
C VAL A 89 -5.51 6.65 0.77
N PRO A 90 -4.98 6.31 -0.42
CA PRO A 90 -5.78 6.17 -1.63
C PRO A 90 -6.89 5.14 -1.43
N LYS A 91 -8.08 5.41 -1.97
CA LYS A 91 -9.23 4.48 -1.87
C LYS A 91 -8.97 3.13 -2.54
N SER A 92 -8.02 3.08 -3.47
CA SER A 92 -7.57 1.84 -4.13
C SER A 92 -6.82 0.91 -3.16
N LEU A 93 -6.23 1.44 -2.08
CA LEU A 93 -5.41 0.68 -1.14
C LEU A 93 -6.15 0.43 0.17
N GLN A 94 -6.07 -0.80 0.66
CA GLN A 94 -6.55 -1.20 1.97
C GLN A 94 -5.38 -1.71 2.83
N VAL A 95 -5.20 -1.12 4.00
CA VAL A 95 -4.20 -1.57 4.97
C VAL A 95 -4.73 -2.82 5.68
N ARG A 96 -4.04 -3.96 5.54
CA ARG A 96 -4.40 -5.24 6.19
C ARG A 96 -3.75 -5.45 7.55
N ASN A 97 -2.54 -4.93 7.73
CA ASN A 97 -1.82 -4.97 8.98
C ASN A 97 -1.42 -3.54 9.34
N ASP A 98 -1.98 -3.02 10.43
CA ASP A 98 -1.96 -1.62 10.83
C ASP A 98 -1.27 -1.39 12.17
N ARG A 99 -0.41 -2.32 12.59
CA ARG A 99 0.38 -2.21 13.82
C ARG A 99 1.11 -0.87 13.87
N GLN A 100 0.98 -0.16 14.97
CA GLN A 100 1.68 1.10 15.17
C GLN A 100 3.21 0.96 14.98
N VAL A 101 3.79 1.92 14.26
CA VAL A 101 5.24 2.04 14.09
C VAL A 101 5.73 3.21 14.92
N THR A 102 6.77 3.00 15.72
CA THR A 102 7.40 4.06 16.50
C THR A 102 8.87 4.16 16.10
N ILE A 103 9.28 5.36 15.70
CA ILE A 103 10.67 5.74 15.49
C ILE A 103 11.19 6.28 16.83
N GLN A 104 12.12 5.57 17.45
CA GLN A 104 12.66 5.91 18.76
C GLN A 104 13.55 7.14 18.71
N ASN A 105 13.55 7.92 19.80
CA ASN A 105 14.38 9.11 19.93
C ASN A 105 15.88 8.77 19.96
N HIS A 106 16.73 9.70 19.51
CA HIS A 106 18.19 9.65 19.43
C HIS A 106 18.78 8.61 18.47
N THR A 107 18.33 7.36 18.51
CA THR A 107 18.83 6.27 17.66
C THR A 107 18.13 6.18 16.32
N ALA A 108 16.95 6.81 16.21
CA ALA A 108 16.03 6.65 15.10
C ALA A 108 15.71 5.17 14.82
N TYR A 109 15.78 4.33 15.86
CA TYR A 109 15.51 2.90 15.76
C TYR A 109 14.01 2.65 15.54
N THR A 110 13.69 1.70 14.68
CA THR A 110 12.32 1.22 14.45
C THR A 110 12.29 -0.29 14.65
N ALA A 111 11.28 -0.77 15.38
CA ALA A 111 11.08 -2.21 15.55
C ALA A 111 10.77 -2.86 14.19
N PRO A 112 11.34 -4.05 13.88
CA PRO A 112 11.13 -4.69 12.60
C PRO A 112 9.69 -5.14 12.47
N GLN A 113 9.02 -4.65 11.44
CA GLN A 113 7.64 -5.02 11.15
C GLN A 113 7.32 -4.78 9.67
N THR A 114 6.29 -5.47 9.18
CA THR A 114 5.84 -5.33 7.80
C THR A 114 4.37 -4.94 7.75
N TRP A 115 4.08 -3.81 7.11
CA TRP A 115 2.72 -3.41 6.77
C TRP A 115 2.37 -3.92 5.38
N GLN A 116 1.14 -4.41 5.23
CA GLN A 116 0.61 -4.89 3.96
C GLN A 116 -0.53 -3.99 3.53
N LEU A 117 -0.40 -3.39 2.35
CA LEU A 117 -1.45 -2.62 1.70
C LEU A 117 -1.89 -3.36 0.45
N VAL A 118 -3.14 -3.76 0.40
CA VAL A 118 -3.70 -4.58 -0.68
C VAL A 118 -4.56 -3.69 -1.55
N ASN A 119 -4.31 -3.69 -2.87
CA ASN A 119 -5.23 -3.08 -3.82
C ASN A 119 -6.31 -4.10 -4.17
N ASN A 120 -7.60 -3.84 -3.95
CA ASN A 120 -8.63 -4.84 -4.24
C ASN A 120 -8.88 -5.05 -5.74
N ASP A 121 -8.62 -4.04 -6.57
CA ASP A 121 -8.92 -4.05 -8.00
C ASP A 121 -7.79 -4.69 -8.84
N GLU A 122 -6.59 -4.85 -8.27
CA GLU A 122 -5.41 -5.35 -8.98
C GLU A 122 -4.79 -6.59 -8.31
N ASP A 123 -3.96 -7.37 -9.02
CA ASP A 123 -3.35 -8.61 -8.49
C ASP A 123 -2.03 -8.36 -7.72
N TYR A 124 -1.87 -7.16 -7.17
CA TYR A 124 -0.69 -6.79 -6.39
C TYR A 124 -1.01 -6.32 -4.97
N GLN A 125 0.00 -6.37 -4.13
CA GLN A 125 0.05 -5.79 -2.79
C GLN A 125 1.36 -5.02 -2.61
N TYR A 126 1.32 -4.01 -1.74
CA TYR A 126 2.51 -3.32 -1.27
C TYR A 126 2.90 -3.84 0.11
N ALA A 127 4.17 -4.22 0.25
CA ALA A 127 4.77 -4.57 1.52
C ALA A 127 5.72 -3.45 1.93
N ILE A 128 5.46 -2.82 3.07
CA ILE A 128 6.35 -1.84 3.70
C ILE A 128 7.07 -2.55 4.83
N THR A 129 8.36 -2.79 4.68
CA THR A 129 9.19 -3.43 5.71
C THR A 129 10.04 -2.40 6.41
N PHE A 130 9.80 -2.20 7.69
CA PHE A 130 10.64 -1.39 8.57
C PHE A 130 11.79 -2.25 9.07
N GLN A 131 13.03 -1.80 8.90
CA GLN A 131 14.22 -2.58 9.26
C GLN A 131 14.80 -2.18 10.62
N MET A 132 15.53 -3.11 11.22
CA MET A 132 16.35 -2.83 12.41
C MET A 132 17.55 -1.97 12.04
N GLY A 133 17.87 -0.99 12.88
CA GLY A 133 19.06 -0.14 12.73
C GLY A 133 18.82 1.04 11.78
N GLY A 134 19.03 2.27 12.27
CA GLY A 134 19.01 3.49 11.46
C GLY A 134 17.62 3.98 11.01
N GLY A 135 16.58 3.18 11.21
CA GLY A 135 15.17 3.54 10.97
C GLY A 135 14.78 3.52 9.50
N GLU A 136 15.44 2.73 8.66
CA GLU A 136 15.09 2.67 7.24
C GLU A 136 13.84 1.81 6.99
N TYR A 137 13.14 2.09 5.88
CA TYR A 137 12.05 1.27 5.41
C TYR A 137 12.23 0.94 3.93
N HIS A 138 11.72 -0.23 3.53
CA HIS A 138 11.69 -0.66 2.14
C HIS A 138 10.26 -0.82 1.68
N LEU A 139 9.95 -0.28 0.50
CA LEU A 139 8.66 -0.48 -0.17
C LEU A 139 8.84 -1.51 -1.29
N ARG A 140 8.14 -2.63 -1.21
CA ARG A 140 8.10 -3.64 -2.27
C ARG A 140 6.69 -3.75 -2.84
N ARG A 141 6.60 -3.87 -4.16
CA ARG A 141 5.37 -4.26 -4.84
C ARG A 141 5.46 -5.74 -5.15
N GLU A 142 4.55 -6.51 -4.60
CA GLU A 142 4.52 -7.97 -4.69
C GLU A 142 3.21 -8.41 -5.33
N LYS A 143 3.25 -9.54 -6.05
CA LYS A 143 2.02 -10.18 -6.51
C LYS A 143 1.27 -10.72 -5.30
N LYS A 144 -0.05 -10.59 -5.27
CA LYS A 144 -0.84 -11.18 -4.19
C LYS A 144 -0.60 -12.69 -4.16
N PRO A 145 -0.39 -13.29 -2.97
CA PRO A 145 -0.39 -14.74 -2.88
C PRO A 145 -1.78 -15.24 -3.28
N ARG A 146 -1.85 -16.02 -4.36
CA ARG A 146 -3.06 -16.76 -4.71
C ARG A 146 -3.26 -17.82 -3.63
N PHE A 147 -4.17 -17.57 -2.70
CA PHE A 147 -4.68 -18.62 -1.85
C PHE A 147 -5.43 -19.61 -2.74
N TYR A 148 -4.78 -20.73 -3.05
CA TYR A 148 -5.50 -21.90 -3.54
C TYR A 148 -6.38 -22.37 -2.39
N SER A 149 -7.69 -22.15 -2.51
CA SER A 149 -8.71 -22.77 -1.67
C SER A 149 -8.81 -24.26 -2.03
N GLY A 150 -7.74 -25.02 -1.82
CA GLY A 150 -7.78 -26.47 -1.73
C GLY A 150 -7.91 -26.85 -0.27
N ARG A 151 -8.92 -27.65 0.08
CA ARG A 151 -8.93 -28.38 1.35
C ARG A 151 -7.78 -29.39 1.33
N THR A 152 -6.57 -28.98 1.67
CA THR A 152 -5.50 -29.93 1.99
C THR A 152 -5.51 -30.14 3.50
N ASN A 153 -5.98 -31.32 3.90
CA ASN A 153 -5.85 -31.85 5.24
C ASN A 153 -4.35 -31.99 5.57
N CYS A 154 -3.75 -30.96 6.14
CA CYS A 154 -2.45 -31.08 6.79
C CYS A 154 -2.65 -31.83 8.11
N ARG A 155 -2.46 -33.15 8.09
CA ARG A 155 -2.23 -33.94 9.30
C ARG A 155 -0.89 -33.49 9.90
N LEU A 156 -0.94 -32.86 11.08
CA LEU A 156 0.24 -32.69 11.92
C LEU A 156 0.74 -34.08 12.33
N ASN A 157 1.83 -34.55 11.74
CA ASN A 157 2.62 -35.62 12.33
C ASN A 157 4.01 -35.05 12.68
N ASP A 158 4.22 -34.94 13.98
CA ASP A 158 5.44 -35.20 14.74
C ASP A 158 6.76 -34.67 14.19
N TYR A 159 7.12 -33.47 14.63
CA TYR A 159 8.51 -33.15 14.95
C TYR A 159 8.59 -32.70 16.41
N GLU A 160 9.49 -33.35 17.13
CA GLU A 160 9.77 -33.22 18.55
C GLU A 160 9.94 -31.77 19.02
N LEU A 161 9.28 -31.51 20.14
CA LEU A 161 9.33 -30.29 20.94
C LEU A 161 10.68 -30.16 21.65
N SER A 162 11.42 -29.09 21.34
CA SER A 162 12.28 -28.46 22.35
C SER A 162 11.91 -26.99 22.48
N GLY A 163 11.05 -26.75 23.48
CA GLY A 163 10.84 -25.51 24.22
C GLY A 163 10.68 -24.19 23.46
N VAL A 164 9.43 -23.81 23.15
CA VAL A 164 8.85 -22.45 23.32
C VAL A 164 7.32 -22.56 23.34
N GLU A 165 6.66 -21.93 24.31
CA GLU A 165 5.21 -21.85 24.52
C GLU A 165 4.44 -21.04 23.44
N PRO A 166 3.09 -21.19 23.34
CA PRO A 166 2.37 -21.12 22.08
C PRO A 166 1.82 -19.73 21.74
N GLY A 167 2.09 -19.26 20.52
CA GLY A 167 1.47 -18.04 20.00
C GLY A 167 1.77 -17.83 18.53
N ASN A 168 0.83 -18.24 17.67
CA ASN A 168 0.79 -17.98 16.22
C ASN A 168 2.01 -18.44 15.41
N VAL A 169 2.09 -19.75 15.17
CA VAL A 169 2.82 -20.28 14.01
C VAL A 169 1.82 -20.39 12.85
N LEU A 170 1.78 -19.37 11.99
CA LEU A 170 1.34 -19.59 10.62
C LEU A 170 2.37 -20.54 9.99
N GLY A 171 2.05 -21.82 9.97
CA GLY A 171 2.88 -22.85 9.37
C GLY A 171 3.11 -22.54 7.90
N TRP A 172 4.36 -22.25 7.56
CA TRP A 172 4.82 -22.19 6.19
C TRP A 172 5.05 -23.62 5.72
N CYS A 173 4.28 -24.10 4.75
CA CYS A 173 4.66 -25.30 4.00
C CYS A 173 5.70 -24.89 2.94
N PRO A 174 6.97 -25.33 3.02
CA PRO A 174 7.85 -25.24 1.87
C PRO A 174 7.34 -26.21 0.80
N LEU A 175 7.26 -25.71 -0.44
CA LEU A 175 7.07 -26.54 -1.62
C LEU A 175 8.22 -27.56 -1.67
N SER A 176 7.88 -28.84 -1.53
CA SER A 176 8.76 -29.93 -1.97
C SER A 176 8.80 -29.86 -3.49
N GLU A 177 9.83 -29.19 -4.01
CA GLU A 177 10.21 -29.23 -5.40
C GLU A 177 10.86 -30.60 -5.63
N ASN A 178 10.14 -31.52 -6.25
CA ASN A 178 10.72 -32.72 -6.83
C ASN A 178 9.89 -33.15 -8.04
N THR A 179 10.33 -32.70 -9.21
CA THR A 179 10.40 -33.52 -10.43
C THR A 179 11.66 -34.39 -10.37
N PRO A 180 11.77 -35.51 -11.11
CA PRO A 180 10.90 -36.00 -12.18
C PRO A 180 9.98 -37.17 -11.81
#